data_AF-A0A498ASG4-F1
#
_entry.id   AF-A0A498ASG4-F1
#
_cell.length_a   1.000
_cell.length_b   1.000
_cell.length_c   1.000
_cell.angle_alpha   90.00
_cell.angle_beta   90.00
_cell.angle_gamma   90.00
#
_symmetry.space_group_name_H-M   'P 1'
#
loop_
_entity.id
_entity.type
_entity.pdbx_description
1 polymer ?
#
loop_
_entity_poly.entity_id
_entity_poly.type
_entity_poly.pdbx_seq_one_letter_code
_entity_poly.pdbx_strand_id
1 'polypeptide(L)'
;MYRFFTKHWEVTLVGSFNLTRPAHSGGGNVETGVLSEAPVDRRPRFWLEEIEEPPPFAQPVGEDDGVDHGFVPMLARFDWASGRAEVLWDGAGDSPRIEVYGRGVHLFEIGHLKPAVWTALSADDAVILRERLRETSFLTVVVGNQRGVVLVHETGMAHRPSILLDLTPADILRYWSMLTAGQRNVYLAQHGGALLGAGADLPVESVLVKPVDTIFDRFAGIFHGFASLGRAVRTALDEDRIEEARFRMFGAKYDSLPVLVQQVASDAAGDPLERYLMVLCAQQLTDDMRHSYPAFWESDPTGTSLLETTLAVRPALRELLVARNDAEMAEFLDWYEPRFLGKTTAVPA
;
A
#
# COMPACT_ATOMS: atom_id res chain seq x y z
N MET A 1 14.67 21.10 -5.08
CA MET A 1 13.52 21.61 -4.31
C MET A 1 13.73 23.09 -4.08
N TYR A 2 12.77 23.91 -4.46
CA TYR A 2 12.74 25.34 -4.18
C TYR A 2 11.58 25.61 -3.23
N ARG A 3 11.81 26.38 -2.18
CA ARG A 3 10.79 26.73 -1.19
C ARG A 3 10.71 28.24 -1.09
N PHE A 4 9.52 28.76 -1.28
CA PHE A 4 9.17 30.16 -1.13
C PHE A 4 8.11 30.25 -0.04
N PHE A 5 8.06 31.37 0.66
CA PHE A 5 7.01 31.56 1.65
C PHE A 5 6.64 33.03 1.76
N THR A 6 5.36 33.25 2.04
CA THR A 6 4.83 34.53 2.49
C THR A 6 4.43 34.41 3.97
N LYS A 7 3.80 35.45 4.52
CA LYS A 7 3.24 35.38 5.87
C LYS A 7 2.12 34.33 6.01
N HIS A 8 1.43 34.00 4.92
CA HIS A 8 0.20 33.21 4.94
C HIS A 8 0.27 31.93 4.11
N TRP A 9 1.33 31.77 3.30
CA TRP A 9 1.46 30.68 2.35
C TRP A 9 2.87 30.13 2.36
N GLU A 10 2.97 28.82 2.26
CA GLU A 10 4.18 28.11 1.93
C GLU A 10 4.04 27.51 0.54
N VAL A 11 5.00 27.83 -0.34
CA VAL A 11 5.03 27.41 -1.73
C VAL A 11 6.27 26.56 -1.95
N THR A 12 6.08 25.28 -2.26
CA THR A 12 7.18 24.35 -2.52
C THR A 12 7.11 23.89 -3.96
N LEU A 13 8.19 24.13 -4.71
CA LEU A 13 8.38 23.65 -6.07
C LEU A 13 9.39 22.49 -6.05
N VAL A 14 8.92 21.28 -6.35
CA VAL A 14 9.73 20.06 -6.27
C VAL A 14 9.85 19.39 -7.63
N GLY A 15 11.08 19.28 -8.13
CA GLY A 15 11.40 18.70 -9.42
C GLY A 15 12.89 18.89 -9.73
N SER A 16 13.37 18.23 -10.77
CA SER A 16 14.76 18.33 -11.25
C SER A 16 14.88 19.49 -12.25
N PHE A 17 14.58 20.70 -11.80
CA PHE A 17 14.58 21.89 -12.66
C PHE A 17 16.01 22.37 -12.95
N ASN A 18 16.38 22.41 -14.22
CA ASN A 18 17.58 23.03 -14.73
C ASN A 18 17.24 24.47 -15.17
N LEU A 19 17.39 25.42 -14.25
CA LEU A 19 17.06 26.83 -14.47
C LEU A 19 18.11 27.60 -15.32
N THR A 20 18.90 26.89 -16.13
CA THR A 20 19.95 27.51 -16.96
C THR A 20 19.42 27.88 -18.34
N ARG A 21 19.88 29.02 -18.91
CA ARG A 21 19.50 29.49 -20.25
C ARG A 21 19.55 28.42 -21.36
N PRO A 22 20.58 27.54 -21.43
CA PRO A 22 20.65 26.50 -22.45
C PRO A 22 19.54 25.46 -22.37
N ALA A 23 19.03 25.14 -21.16
CA ALA A 23 17.97 24.16 -20.94
C ALA A 23 16.61 24.61 -21.50
N HIS A 24 16.44 25.90 -21.80
CA HIS A 24 15.22 26.49 -22.35
C HIS A 24 15.29 26.79 -23.87
N SER A 25 16.31 26.29 -24.58
CA SER A 25 16.41 26.37 -26.05
C SER A 25 15.74 25.15 -26.71
N GLY A 26 15.28 25.28 -27.96
CA GLY A 26 14.29 24.40 -28.64
C GLY A 26 14.61 22.90 -28.83
N GLY A 27 15.60 22.36 -28.11
CA GLY A 27 15.83 20.91 -27.91
C GLY A 27 16.01 20.52 -26.43
N GLY A 28 15.55 21.37 -25.50
CA GLY A 28 15.73 21.21 -24.06
C GLY A 28 14.92 20.06 -23.46
N ASN A 29 15.42 19.53 -22.34
CA ASN A 29 14.71 18.50 -21.58
C ASN A 29 13.37 19.03 -21.08
N VAL A 30 12.29 18.29 -21.33
CA VAL A 30 11.01 18.55 -20.69
C VAL A 30 11.14 18.10 -19.24
N GLU A 31 11.15 19.07 -18.32
CA GLU A 31 11.27 18.83 -16.89
C GLU A 31 9.92 19.07 -16.23
N THR A 32 9.49 18.10 -15.43
CA THR A 32 8.25 18.18 -14.67
C THR A 32 8.58 18.32 -13.20
N GLY A 33 7.77 19.10 -12.50
CA GLY A 33 7.76 19.07 -11.05
C GLY A 33 6.41 19.49 -10.50
N VAL A 34 6.28 19.31 -9.20
CA VAL A 34 5.05 19.55 -8.44
C VAL A 34 5.19 20.90 -7.74
N LEU A 35 4.23 21.78 -8.01
CA LEU A 35 4.04 22.99 -7.21
C LEU A 35 3.00 22.67 -6.13
N SER A 36 3.40 22.81 -4.87
CA SER A 36 2.51 22.66 -3.72
C SER A 36 2.38 24.00 -3.03
N GLU A 37 1.15 24.48 -2.91
CA GLU A 37 0.80 25.71 -2.19
C GLU A 37 -0.07 25.33 -1.00
N ALA A 38 0.42 25.60 0.21
CA ALA A 38 -0.30 25.29 1.44
C ALA A 38 -0.50 26.58 2.27
N PRO A 39 -1.72 26.86 2.75
CA PRO A 39 -1.91 27.87 3.77
C PRO A 39 -1.22 27.41 5.04
N VAL A 40 -0.60 28.34 5.75
CA VAL A 40 0.15 28.04 6.97
C VAL A 40 -0.42 28.79 8.15
N ASP A 41 -0.78 28.07 9.21
CA ASP A 41 -1.31 28.64 10.45
C ASP A 41 -0.22 29.37 11.27
N ARG A 42 1.05 29.22 10.88
CA ARG A 42 2.21 29.87 11.49
C ARG A 42 3.16 30.40 10.42
N ARG A 43 3.94 31.43 10.76
CA ARG A 43 5.02 31.93 9.88
C ARG A 43 5.96 30.75 9.51
N PRO A 44 6.17 30.44 8.22
CA PRO A 44 7.04 29.35 7.80
C PRO A 44 8.45 29.56 8.33
N ARG A 45 8.95 28.55 9.06
CA ARG A 45 10.29 28.55 9.69
C ARG A 45 11.34 28.02 8.72
N PHE A 46 12.56 28.54 8.78
CA PHE A 46 13.68 28.02 7.97
C PHE A 46 14.13 26.65 8.52
N TRP A 47 14.74 25.80 7.69
CA TRP A 47 15.02 24.39 8.03
C TRP A 47 16.02 24.20 9.19
N LEU A 48 16.69 25.27 9.63
CA LEU A 48 17.74 25.28 10.65
C LEU A 48 17.39 26.22 11.81
N GLU A 49 16.13 26.23 12.25
CA GLU A 49 15.73 26.96 13.45
C GLU A 49 15.76 26.03 14.67
N GLU A 50 16.26 26.56 15.78
CA GLU A 50 16.36 25.84 17.05
C GLU A 50 14.97 25.38 17.52
N ILE A 51 14.88 24.12 17.93
CA ILE A 51 13.65 23.53 18.48
C ILE A 51 13.61 23.76 19.99
N GLU A 52 12.48 24.25 20.50
CA GLU A 52 12.29 24.57 21.93
C GLU A 52 12.31 23.32 22.82
N GLU A 53 11.80 22.19 22.31
CA GLU A 53 11.85 20.90 22.97
C GLU A 53 12.54 19.87 22.06
N PRO A 54 13.75 19.40 22.43
CA PRO A 54 14.40 18.34 21.69
C PRO A 54 13.59 17.04 21.86
N PRO A 55 13.32 16.28 20.77
CA PRO A 55 12.72 14.97 20.87
C PRO A 55 13.56 14.09 21.81
N PRO A 56 12.93 13.12 22.51
CA PRO A 56 13.64 12.15 23.33
C PRO A 56 14.37 11.16 22.42
N PHE A 57 15.46 11.61 21.82
CA PHE A 57 16.42 10.75 21.16
C PHE A 57 17.20 9.99 22.24
N ALA A 58 17.52 8.72 21.98
CA ALA A 58 18.52 8.03 22.77
C ALA A 58 19.80 8.88 22.82
N GLN A 59 20.39 9.04 24.01
CA GLN A 59 21.60 9.86 24.13
C GLN A 59 22.67 9.35 23.15
N PRO A 60 23.23 10.22 22.29
CA PRO A 60 24.32 9.82 21.42
C PRO A 60 25.50 9.39 22.28
N VAL A 61 26.05 8.22 22.00
CA VAL A 61 27.32 7.78 22.58
C VAL A 61 28.40 8.67 21.96
N GLY A 62 29.32 9.19 22.77
CA GLY A 62 30.37 10.10 22.29
C GLY A 62 31.20 9.47 21.17
N GLU A 63 31.72 10.28 20.25
CA GLU A 63 32.50 9.85 19.07
C GLU A 63 33.73 8.98 19.39
N ASP A 64 34.13 8.87 20.66
CA ASP A 64 35.30 8.11 21.14
C ASP A 64 34.96 6.68 21.62
N ASP A 65 33.68 6.38 21.84
CA ASP A 65 33.21 5.02 22.10
C ASP A 65 32.80 4.41 20.76
N GLY A 66 33.66 3.52 20.23
CA GLY A 66 33.39 2.80 19.00
C GLY A 66 31.96 2.24 18.97
N VAL A 67 31.41 2.13 17.76
CA VAL A 67 30.06 1.58 17.50
C VAL A 67 30.03 0.09 17.82
N ASP A 68 30.17 -0.28 19.10
CA ASP A 68 29.92 -1.61 19.59
C ASP A 68 28.41 -1.76 19.67
N HIS A 69 27.81 -2.14 18.54
CA HIS A 69 26.54 -2.84 18.56
C HIS A 69 26.76 -4.15 19.33
N GLY A 70 26.65 -4.06 20.65
CA GLY A 70 26.75 -5.20 21.55
C GLY A 70 25.70 -6.25 21.21
N PHE A 71 26.04 -7.50 21.50
CA PHE A 71 25.08 -8.60 21.41
C PHE A 71 24.05 -8.47 22.54
N VAL A 72 22.76 -8.44 22.18
CA VAL A 72 21.64 -8.58 23.12
C VAL A 72 20.97 -9.92 22.81
N PRO A 73 20.87 -10.85 23.77
CA PRO A 73 20.29 -12.18 23.55
C PRO A 73 18.76 -12.11 23.55
N MET A 74 18.20 -11.35 22.61
CA MET A 74 16.76 -11.21 22.42
C MET A 74 16.42 -11.54 20.97
N LEU A 75 15.45 -12.44 20.81
CA LEU A 75 14.80 -12.73 19.55
C LEU A 75 13.42 -12.08 19.55
N ALA A 76 12.99 -11.56 18.40
CA ALA A 76 11.67 -11.00 18.21
C ALA A 76 11.03 -11.61 16.97
N ARG A 77 9.72 -11.85 17.02
CA ARG A 77 8.95 -12.28 15.86
C ARG A 77 7.61 -11.56 15.77
N PHE A 78 7.15 -11.36 14.55
CA PHE A 78 5.86 -10.74 14.25
C PHE A 78 5.14 -11.54 13.18
N ASP A 79 3.86 -11.84 13.42
CA ASP A 79 2.98 -12.44 12.42
C ASP A 79 2.01 -11.40 11.88
N TRP A 80 2.14 -11.09 10.59
CA TRP A 80 1.29 -10.12 9.91
C TRP A 80 -0.16 -10.59 9.73
N ALA A 81 -0.43 -11.89 9.75
CA ALA A 81 -1.79 -12.41 9.62
C ALA A 81 -2.60 -12.21 10.90
N SER A 82 -2.01 -12.55 12.07
CA SER A 82 -2.67 -12.41 13.37
C SER A 82 -2.40 -11.08 14.08
N GLY A 83 -1.40 -10.32 13.64
CA GLY A 83 -0.92 -9.11 14.31
C GLY A 83 -0.17 -9.40 15.62
N ARG A 84 0.22 -10.66 15.88
CA ARG A 84 0.83 -11.07 17.14
C ARG A 84 2.33 -10.81 17.13
N ALA A 85 2.80 -10.14 18.18
CA ALA A 85 4.22 -9.90 18.44
C ALA A 85 4.70 -10.70 19.65
N GLU A 86 5.82 -11.39 19.52
CA GLU A 86 6.42 -12.19 20.60
C GLU A 86 7.93 -11.96 20.67
N VAL A 87 8.46 -12.01 21.89
CA VAL A 87 9.88 -11.88 22.17
C VAL A 87 10.36 -13.09 22.97
N LEU A 88 11.62 -13.46 22.79
CA LEU A 88 12.28 -14.51 23.56
C LEU A 88 13.62 -13.99 24.06
N TRP A 89 13.87 -14.20 25.35
CA TRP A 89 15.17 -13.94 25.98
C TRP A 89 16.00 -15.22 25.98
N ASP A 90 17.19 -15.16 25.40
CA ASP A 90 18.15 -16.27 25.30
C ASP A 90 19.38 -16.06 26.23
N GLY A 91 19.25 -15.17 27.21
CA GLY A 91 20.28 -14.91 28.20
C GLY A 91 20.27 -15.91 29.35
N ALA A 92 21.37 -15.95 30.11
CA ALA A 92 21.44 -16.74 31.33
C ALA A 92 20.57 -16.12 32.44
N GLY A 93 19.45 -16.76 32.76
CA GLY A 93 18.51 -16.30 33.78
C GLY A 93 17.47 -15.32 33.25
N ASP A 94 16.68 -14.75 34.17
CA ASP A 94 15.63 -13.78 33.82
C ASP A 94 16.25 -12.50 33.23
N SER A 95 15.59 -11.92 32.22
CA SER A 95 16.07 -10.69 31.61
C SER A 95 15.95 -9.52 32.59
N PRO A 96 16.84 -8.53 32.52
CA PRO A 96 16.56 -7.20 33.03
C PRO A 96 15.37 -6.57 32.27
N ARG A 97 14.94 -5.39 32.70
CA ARG A 97 14.02 -4.55 31.92
C ARG A 97 14.67 -4.17 30.59
N ILE A 98 13.92 -4.21 29.51
CA ILE A 98 14.41 -4.08 28.14
C ILE A 98 13.72 -2.89 27.47
N GLU A 99 14.49 -1.92 27.02
CA GLU A 99 13.98 -0.77 26.27
C GLU A 99 14.15 -1.00 24.76
N VAL A 100 13.10 -0.71 23.99
CA VAL A 100 13.07 -0.94 22.54
C VAL A 100 12.94 0.38 21.80
N TYR A 101 13.80 0.57 20.80
CA TYR A 101 13.92 1.79 20.02
C TYR A 101 13.84 1.52 18.52
N GLY A 102 13.22 2.43 17.77
CA GLY A 102 13.20 2.46 16.32
C GLY A 102 13.86 3.75 15.82
N ARG A 103 14.97 3.64 15.07
CA ARG A 103 15.75 4.80 14.57
C ARG A 103 16.09 5.83 15.66
N GLY A 104 16.39 5.36 16.88
CA GLY A 104 16.73 6.20 18.01
C GLY A 104 15.54 6.80 18.78
N VAL A 105 14.31 6.55 18.35
CA VAL A 105 13.08 6.94 19.06
C VAL A 105 12.61 5.78 19.94
N HIS A 106 12.36 6.03 21.22
CA HIS A 106 11.81 5.04 22.13
C HIS A 106 10.43 4.58 21.65
N LEU A 107 10.23 3.27 21.55
CA LEU A 107 8.96 2.66 21.11
C LEU A 107 8.15 2.19 22.31
N PHE A 108 8.73 1.28 23.09
CA PHE A 108 8.09 0.65 24.24
C PHE A 108 9.14 -0.08 25.09
N GLU A 109 8.69 -0.63 26.21
CA GLU A 109 9.54 -1.29 27.17
C GLU A 109 8.96 -2.64 27.59
N ILE A 110 9.84 -3.63 27.69
CA ILE A 110 9.48 -5.00 28.05
C ILE A 110 9.95 -5.24 29.48
N GLY A 111 9.06 -5.78 30.31
CA GLY A 111 9.39 -6.22 31.66
C GLY A 111 10.36 -7.40 31.69
N HIS A 112 10.55 -7.96 32.88
CA HIS A 112 11.39 -9.15 33.05
C HIS A 112 10.84 -10.35 32.25
N LEU A 113 11.67 -10.92 31.39
CA LEU A 113 11.38 -12.10 30.61
C LEU A 113 12.04 -13.33 31.24
N LYS A 114 11.33 -14.45 31.22
CA LYS A 114 11.92 -15.74 31.59
C LYS A 114 12.84 -16.25 30.47
N PRO A 115 13.95 -16.92 30.79
CA PRO A 115 14.85 -17.46 29.79
C PRO A 115 14.16 -18.54 28.95
N ALA A 116 14.42 -18.53 27.65
CA ALA A 116 13.96 -19.49 26.65
C ALA A 116 12.43 -19.65 26.54
N VAL A 117 11.65 -18.61 26.90
CA VAL A 117 10.19 -18.61 26.77
C VAL A 117 9.75 -17.49 25.82
N TRP A 118 9.00 -17.86 24.77
CA TRP A 118 8.28 -16.89 23.95
C TRP A 118 7.20 -16.21 24.77
N THR A 119 7.35 -14.90 24.96
CA THR A 119 6.41 -14.07 25.70
C THR A 119 5.73 -13.12 24.72
N ALA A 120 4.40 -13.14 24.71
CA ALA A 120 3.63 -12.22 23.89
C ALA A 120 3.78 -10.78 24.42
N LEU A 121 4.01 -9.83 23.51
CA LEU A 121 3.93 -8.42 23.82
C LEU A 121 2.48 -8.01 24.08
N SER A 122 2.29 -6.87 24.73
CA SER A 122 0.95 -6.29 24.89
C SER A 122 0.36 -5.95 23.51
N ALA A 123 -0.97 -5.85 23.43
CA ALA A 123 -1.64 -5.49 22.19
C ALA A 123 -1.19 -4.12 21.67
N ASP A 124 -0.97 -3.15 22.57
CA ASP A 124 -0.52 -1.80 22.23
C ASP A 124 0.92 -1.83 21.66
N ASP A 125 1.83 -2.56 22.28
CA ASP A 125 3.21 -2.70 21.80
C ASP A 125 3.28 -3.44 20.46
N ALA A 126 2.41 -4.43 20.26
CA ALA A 126 2.30 -5.15 18.99
C ALA A 126 1.86 -4.23 17.85
N VAL A 127 0.93 -3.31 18.11
CA VAL A 127 0.52 -2.28 17.13
C VAL A 127 1.66 -1.31 16.83
N ILE A 128 2.38 -0.82 17.86
CA ILE A 128 3.55 0.05 17.68
C ILE A 128 4.61 -0.66 16.82
N LEU A 129 4.91 -1.92 17.14
CA LEU A 129 5.86 -2.72 16.37
C LEU A 129 5.41 -2.91 14.92
N ARG A 130 4.12 -3.22 14.70
CA ARG A 130 3.56 -3.40 13.35
C ARG A 130 3.80 -2.19 12.47
N GLU A 131 3.52 -0.98 12.96
CA GLU A 131 3.72 0.24 12.16
C GLU A 131 5.21 0.47 11.84
N ARG A 132 6.12 0.13 12.76
CA ARG A 132 7.57 0.22 12.52
C ARG A 132 8.06 -0.80 11.49
N LEU A 133 7.54 -2.03 11.54
CA LEU A 133 7.93 -3.10 10.62
C LEU A 133 7.55 -2.81 9.18
N ARG A 134 6.61 -1.88 8.91
CA ARG A 134 6.30 -1.43 7.55
C ARG A 134 7.52 -0.85 6.84
N GLU A 135 8.40 -0.19 7.59
CA GLU A 135 9.57 0.51 7.06
C GLU A 135 10.90 -0.23 7.29
N THR A 136 11.05 -0.98 8.39
CA THR A 136 12.30 -1.65 8.75
C THR A 136 12.06 -2.87 9.64
N SER A 137 12.79 -3.95 9.39
CA SER A 137 12.75 -5.18 10.21
C SER A 137 13.73 -5.14 11.40
N PHE A 138 14.47 -4.04 11.57
CA PHE A 138 15.49 -3.89 12.62
C PHE A 138 14.98 -3.01 13.77
N LEU A 139 15.23 -3.48 14.99
CA LEU A 139 15.02 -2.75 16.24
C LEU A 139 16.35 -2.52 16.94
N THR A 140 16.47 -1.42 17.65
CA THR A 140 17.55 -1.23 18.62
C THR A 140 17.01 -1.60 20.00
N VAL A 141 17.74 -2.42 20.73
CA VAL A 141 17.35 -2.93 22.05
C VAL A 141 18.42 -2.54 23.05
N VAL A 142 17.99 -2.02 24.20
CA VAL A 142 18.86 -1.61 25.31
C VAL A 142 18.50 -2.41 26.55
N VAL A 143 19.50 -3.05 27.15
CA VAL A 143 19.38 -3.87 28.37
C VAL A 143 20.48 -3.45 29.34
N GLY A 144 20.13 -2.63 30.33
CA GLY A 144 21.12 -2.02 31.23
C GLY A 144 22.14 -1.20 30.42
N ASN A 145 23.42 -1.59 30.47
CA ASN A 145 24.48 -0.92 29.70
C ASN A 145 24.73 -1.54 28.32
N GLN A 146 24.01 -2.59 27.94
CA GLN A 146 24.17 -3.25 26.64
C GLN A 146 23.18 -2.71 25.64
N ARG A 147 23.63 -2.45 24.42
CA ARG A 147 22.79 -2.01 23.29
C ARG A 147 23.10 -2.86 22.08
N GLY A 148 22.06 -3.38 21.44
CA GLY A 148 22.19 -4.24 20.26
C GLY A 148 21.10 -4.00 19.23
N VAL A 149 21.35 -4.45 18.00
CA VAL A 149 20.34 -4.48 16.94
C VAL A 149 19.72 -5.87 16.88
N VAL A 150 18.40 -5.95 16.96
CA VAL A 150 17.62 -7.18 16.85
C VAL A 150 16.86 -7.17 15.54
N LEU A 151 17.02 -8.24 14.75
CA LEU A 151 16.21 -8.49 13.56
C LEU A 151 14.90 -9.17 13.99
N VAL A 152 13.77 -8.59 13.57
CA VAL A 152 12.45 -9.18 13.80
C VAL A 152 12.17 -10.23 12.73
N HIS A 153 11.87 -11.45 13.15
CA HIS A 153 11.44 -12.51 12.26
C HIS A 153 9.97 -12.28 11.86
N GLU A 154 9.74 -11.91 10.60
CA GLU A 154 8.41 -11.63 10.08
C GLU A 154 7.80 -12.86 9.39
N THR A 155 6.58 -13.21 9.77
CA THR A 155 5.77 -14.30 9.20
C THR A 155 4.42 -13.77 8.71
N GLY A 156 3.69 -14.52 7.88
CA GLY A 156 2.41 -14.06 7.35
C GLY A 156 2.52 -12.87 6.37
N MET A 157 3.69 -12.69 5.75
CA MET A 157 4.07 -11.50 4.95
C MET A 157 3.08 -11.10 3.83
N ALA A 158 2.21 -11.99 3.38
CA ALA A 158 1.12 -11.65 2.46
C ALA A 158 0.19 -10.56 3.02
N HIS A 159 0.04 -10.50 4.34
CA HIS A 159 -0.81 -9.55 5.08
C HIS A 159 -0.07 -8.25 5.44
N ARG A 160 1.23 -8.13 5.13
CA ARG A 160 1.98 -6.89 5.35
C ARG A 160 1.47 -5.80 4.40
N PRO A 161 0.98 -4.66 4.91
CA PRO A 161 0.50 -3.57 4.06
C PRO A 161 1.59 -3.05 3.13
N SER A 162 1.23 -2.77 1.88
CA SER A 162 2.16 -2.15 0.93
C SER A 162 2.57 -0.75 1.40
N ILE A 163 3.87 -0.45 1.35
CA ILE A 163 4.38 0.92 1.53
C ILE A 163 3.88 1.86 0.41
N LEU A 164 3.50 1.30 -0.74
CA LEU A 164 3.02 2.07 -1.90
C LEU A 164 1.67 2.77 -1.63
N LEU A 165 0.91 2.32 -0.64
CA LEU A 165 -0.39 2.91 -0.27
C LEU A 165 -0.23 4.13 0.66
N ASP A 166 0.94 4.30 1.27
CA ASP A 166 1.25 5.37 2.23
C ASP A 166 2.41 6.26 1.74
N LEU A 167 2.69 6.24 0.44
CA LEU A 167 3.79 7.04 -0.09
C LEU A 167 3.53 8.52 0.19
N THR A 168 4.41 9.09 1.00
CA THR A 168 4.47 10.53 1.12
C THR A 168 4.84 11.12 -0.24
N PRO A 169 4.47 12.37 -0.54
CA PRO A 169 4.94 13.05 -1.74
C PRO A 169 6.45 12.96 -1.95
N ALA A 170 7.23 12.95 -0.85
CA ALA A 170 8.68 12.78 -0.89
C ALA A 170 9.10 11.38 -1.39
N ASP A 171 8.42 10.32 -0.97
CA ASP A 171 8.70 8.95 -1.43
C ASP A 171 8.31 8.76 -2.90
N ILE A 172 7.17 9.32 -3.33
CA ILE A 172 6.77 9.35 -4.75
C ILE A 172 7.85 10.01 -5.59
N LEU A 173 8.36 11.16 -5.15
CA LEU A 173 9.42 11.90 -5.83
C LEU A 173 10.76 11.15 -5.83
N ARG A 174 11.07 10.43 -4.75
CA ARG A 174 12.25 9.57 -4.66
C ARG A 174 12.16 8.41 -5.66
N TYR A 175 11.01 7.76 -5.78
CA TYR A 175 10.82 6.70 -6.79
C TYR A 175 10.79 7.25 -8.22
N TRP A 176 10.19 8.42 -8.44
CA TRP A 176 10.21 9.11 -9.72
C TRP A 176 11.62 9.47 -10.18
N SER A 177 12.50 9.87 -9.25
CA SER A 177 13.89 10.21 -9.56
C SER A 177 14.75 8.98 -9.92
N MET A 178 14.36 7.79 -9.45
CA MET A 178 15.01 6.52 -9.82
C MET A 178 14.67 6.03 -11.22
N LEU A 179 13.57 6.52 -11.83
CA LEU A 179 13.23 6.18 -13.22
C LEU A 179 14.21 6.84 -14.20
N THR A 180 14.54 6.13 -15.29
CA THR A 180 15.30 6.73 -16.40
C THR A 180 14.48 7.77 -17.14
N ALA A 181 15.13 8.71 -17.85
CA ALA A 181 14.44 9.74 -18.62
C ALA A 181 13.46 9.15 -19.66
N GLY A 182 13.82 8.02 -20.29
CA GLY A 182 12.94 7.30 -21.22
C GLY A 182 11.69 6.73 -20.53
N GLN A 183 11.84 6.12 -19.35
CA GLN A 183 10.71 5.58 -18.59
C GLN A 183 9.75 6.68 -18.11
N ARG A 184 10.28 7.83 -17.68
CA ARG A 184 9.46 8.99 -17.31
C ARG A 184 8.67 9.53 -18.51
N ASN A 185 9.29 9.64 -19.68
CA ASN A 185 8.63 10.10 -20.89
C ASN A 185 7.53 9.16 -21.38
N VAL A 186 7.73 7.84 -21.29
CA VAL A 186 6.70 6.84 -21.61
C VAL A 186 5.52 6.95 -20.64
N TYR A 187 5.79 7.08 -19.34
CA TYR A 187 4.75 7.25 -18.32
C TYR A 187 3.93 8.53 -18.56
N LEU A 188 4.61 9.66 -18.82
CA LEU A 188 3.96 10.94 -19.14
C LEU A 188 3.19 10.90 -20.45
N ALA A 189 3.67 10.20 -21.48
CA ALA A 189 2.93 10.03 -22.73
C ALA A 189 1.64 9.22 -22.53
N GLN A 190 1.66 8.24 -21.62
CA GLN A 190 0.51 7.38 -21.34
C GLN A 190 -0.51 8.02 -20.38
N HIS A 191 -0.05 8.81 -19.40
CA HIS A 191 -0.90 9.32 -18.31
C HIS A 191 -1.02 10.85 -18.29
N GLY A 192 -0.20 11.57 -19.04
CA GLY A 192 -0.15 13.03 -19.05
C GLY A 192 -1.44 13.69 -19.58
N GLY A 193 -2.19 12.99 -20.42
CA GLY A 193 -3.49 13.46 -20.90
C GLY A 193 -4.53 13.64 -19.79
N ALA A 194 -4.45 12.86 -18.70
CA ALA A 194 -5.38 12.95 -17.57
C ALA A 194 -5.04 14.08 -16.59
N LEU A 195 -3.80 14.62 -16.64
CA LEU A 195 -3.33 15.72 -15.78
C LEU A 195 -3.65 17.11 -16.33
N LEU A 196 -4.20 17.20 -17.55
CA LEU A 196 -4.47 18.45 -18.23
C LEU A 196 -5.92 18.89 -17.99
N GLY A 197 -6.11 19.86 -17.10
CA GLY A 197 -7.36 20.63 -17.02
C GLY A 197 -7.66 21.32 -18.36
N ALA A 198 -8.95 21.51 -18.65
CA ALA A 198 -9.41 22.14 -19.88
C ALA A 198 -8.84 23.56 -20.03
N GLY A 199 -7.91 23.76 -20.98
CA GLY A 199 -7.52 25.12 -21.41
C GLY A 199 -6.05 25.41 -21.72
N ALA A 200 -5.24 24.46 -22.20
CA ALA A 200 -3.89 24.78 -22.69
C ALA A 200 -3.66 24.27 -24.13
N ASP A 201 -3.56 25.20 -25.07
CA ASP A 201 -3.26 24.95 -26.49
C ASP A 201 -1.74 24.77 -26.75
N LEU A 202 -1.34 23.52 -27.02
CA LEU A 202 -0.40 22.96 -28.04
C LEU A 202 1.08 23.46 -28.15
N PRO A 203 2.05 22.69 -28.75
CA PRO A 203 1.90 21.56 -29.69
C PRO A 203 2.79 20.32 -29.43
N VAL A 204 2.27 19.11 -29.67
CA VAL A 204 2.80 18.05 -30.56
C VAL A 204 1.67 17.03 -30.71
N GLU A 205 0.91 17.11 -31.80
CA GLU A 205 0.12 15.98 -32.26
C GLU A 205 1.09 14.93 -32.82
N SER A 206 1.54 14.00 -31.97
CA SER A 206 1.69 12.65 -32.49
C SER A 206 0.28 12.14 -32.69
N VAL A 207 -0.13 11.96 -33.95
CA VAL A 207 -1.34 11.22 -34.30
C VAL A 207 -1.09 9.74 -33.94
N LEU A 208 -1.00 9.46 -32.65
CA LEU A 208 -1.41 8.16 -32.13
C LEU A 208 -2.92 8.23 -32.21
N VAL A 209 -3.49 7.37 -33.06
CA VAL A 209 -4.92 7.06 -33.06
C VAL A 209 -5.31 6.92 -31.60
N LYS A 210 -6.02 7.92 -31.05
CA LYS A 210 -6.63 7.79 -29.73
C LYS A 210 -7.43 6.50 -29.82
N PRO A 211 -7.13 5.47 -28.99
CA PRO A 211 -8.08 4.37 -28.85
C PRO A 211 -9.40 5.07 -28.54
N VAL A 212 -10.39 4.87 -29.39
CA VAL A 212 -11.73 5.32 -29.05
C VAL A 212 -12.04 4.53 -27.79
N ASP A 213 -12.08 5.19 -26.63
CA ASP A 213 -12.40 4.55 -25.36
C ASP A 213 -13.90 4.23 -25.40
N THR A 214 -14.24 3.18 -26.14
CA THR A 214 -15.61 2.73 -26.25
C THR A 214 -15.99 2.01 -24.98
N ILE A 215 -17.28 2.03 -24.66
CA ILE A 215 -17.83 1.26 -23.55
C ILE A 215 -17.43 -0.23 -23.62
N PHE A 216 -17.25 -0.77 -24.85
CA PHE A 216 -16.82 -2.14 -25.07
C PHE A 216 -15.35 -2.36 -24.73
N ASP A 217 -14.46 -1.46 -25.11
CA ASP A 217 -13.03 -1.57 -24.80
C ASP A 217 -12.79 -1.49 -23.30
N ARG A 218 -13.52 -0.59 -22.62
CA ARG A 218 -13.48 -0.43 -21.17
C ARG A 218 -13.92 -1.70 -20.44
N PHE A 219 -15.07 -2.27 -20.79
CA PHE A 219 -15.56 -3.50 -20.16
C PHE A 219 -14.73 -4.73 -20.53
N ALA A 220 -14.26 -4.83 -21.79
CA ALA A 220 -13.34 -5.88 -22.21
C ALA A 220 -12.03 -5.83 -21.40
N GLY A 221 -11.52 -4.63 -21.10
CA GLY A 221 -10.38 -4.43 -20.21
C GLY A 221 -10.61 -4.99 -18.81
N ILE A 222 -11.77 -4.70 -18.21
CA ILE A 222 -12.15 -5.23 -16.88
C ILE A 222 -12.18 -6.76 -16.91
N PHE A 223 -12.93 -7.36 -17.85
CA PHE A 223 -13.03 -8.82 -17.95
C PHE A 223 -11.68 -9.48 -18.22
N HIS A 224 -10.88 -8.89 -19.11
CA HIS A 224 -9.55 -9.40 -19.42
C HIS A 224 -8.62 -9.34 -18.20
N GLY A 225 -8.68 -8.26 -17.42
CA GLY A 225 -7.91 -8.10 -16.19
C GLY A 225 -8.21 -9.21 -15.18
N PHE A 226 -9.48 -9.43 -14.85
CA PHE A 226 -9.89 -10.49 -13.93
C PHE A 226 -9.62 -11.90 -14.49
N ALA A 227 -9.79 -12.12 -15.79
CA ALA A 227 -9.46 -13.40 -16.42
C ALA A 227 -7.95 -13.68 -16.37
N SER A 228 -7.12 -12.65 -16.57
CA SER A 228 -5.65 -12.75 -16.44
C SER A 228 -5.23 -13.02 -15.00
N LEU A 229 -5.82 -12.32 -14.03
CA LEU A 229 -5.60 -12.59 -12.60
C LEU A 229 -5.97 -14.03 -12.26
N GLY A 230 -7.16 -14.48 -12.66
CA GLY A 230 -7.62 -15.84 -12.41
C GLY A 230 -6.75 -16.91 -13.06
N ARG A 231 -6.27 -16.69 -14.30
CA ARG A 231 -5.28 -17.59 -14.93
C ARG A 231 -3.98 -17.62 -14.13
N ALA A 232 -3.47 -16.46 -13.72
CA ALA A 232 -2.20 -16.38 -13.01
C ALA A 232 -2.27 -17.04 -11.62
N VAL A 233 -3.40 -16.93 -10.91
CA VAL A 233 -3.64 -17.65 -9.66
C VAL A 233 -3.70 -19.15 -9.89
N ARG A 234 -4.45 -19.62 -10.89
CA ARG A 234 -4.54 -21.04 -11.24
C ARG A 234 -3.17 -21.62 -11.60
N THR A 235 -2.40 -20.95 -12.46
CA THR A 235 -1.04 -21.37 -12.79
C THR A 235 -0.14 -21.44 -11.57
N ALA A 236 -0.25 -20.47 -10.64
CA ALA A 236 0.53 -20.53 -9.40
C ALA A 236 0.13 -21.72 -8.53
N LEU A 237 -1.16 -22.05 -8.42
CA LEU A 237 -1.63 -23.22 -7.67
C LEU A 237 -1.24 -24.55 -8.33
N ASP A 238 -1.37 -24.65 -9.65
CA ASP A 238 -1.01 -25.85 -10.42
C ASP A 238 0.51 -26.13 -10.37
N GLU A 239 1.33 -25.09 -10.20
CA GLU A 239 2.78 -25.17 -10.03
C GLU A 239 3.25 -25.19 -8.56
N ASP A 240 2.34 -25.39 -7.60
CA ASP A 240 2.62 -25.44 -6.16
C ASP A 240 3.26 -24.16 -5.57
N ARG A 241 3.09 -23.02 -6.26
CA ARG A 241 3.49 -21.67 -5.80
C ARG A 241 2.39 -21.06 -4.92
N ILE A 242 2.08 -21.75 -3.82
CA ILE A 242 0.96 -21.42 -2.93
C ILE A 242 1.02 -20.00 -2.36
N GLU A 243 2.22 -19.52 -2.00
CA GLU A 243 2.39 -18.17 -1.45
C GLU A 243 2.08 -17.07 -2.47
N GLU A 244 2.36 -17.28 -3.75
CA GLU A 244 2.02 -16.32 -4.81
C GLU A 244 0.50 -16.27 -5.04
N ALA A 245 -0.16 -17.43 -5.02
CA ALA A 245 -1.62 -17.51 -5.11
C ALA A 245 -2.28 -16.85 -3.90
N ARG A 246 -1.78 -17.12 -2.69
CA ARG A 246 -2.23 -16.50 -1.43
C ARG A 246 -2.08 -14.99 -1.49
N PHE A 247 -0.93 -14.52 -1.94
CA PHE A 247 -0.65 -13.11 -2.09
C PHE A 247 -1.64 -12.39 -3.04
N ARG A 248 -1.95 -12.99 -4.19
CA ARG A 248 -2.90 -12.42 -5.16
C ARG A 248 -4.36 -12.47 -4.70
N MET A 249 -4.77 -13.53 -4.02
CA MET A 249 -6.17 -13.73 -3.62
C MET A 249 -6.51 -13.08 -2.28
N PHE A 250 -5.58 -13.08 -1.33
CA PHE A 250 -5.84 -12.73 0.07
C PHE A 250 -4.89 -11.67 0.63
N GLY A 251 -3.86 -11.27 -0.12
CA GLY A 251 -2.83 -10.37 0.36
C GLY A 251 -3.30 -8.92 0.54
N ALA A 252 -2.40 -8.09 1.06
CA ALA A 252 -2.63 -6.67 1.36
C ALA A 252 -1.81 -5.69 0.47
N LYS A 253 -1.36 -6.14 -0.70
CA LYS A 253 -0.65 -5.29 -1.68
C LYS A 253 -1.55 -4.89 -2.84
N TYR A 254 -1.10 -3.90 -3.61
CA TYR A 254 -1.91 -3.23 -4.65
C TYR A 254 -2.47 -4.18 -5.72
N ASP A 255 -1.75 -5.26 -6.04
CA ASP A 255 -2.14 -6.26 -7.02
C ASP A 255 -2.93 -7.45 -6.43
N SER A 256 -3.31 -7.36 -5.14
CA SER A 256 -4.21 -8.33 -4.52
C SER A 256 -5.68 -7.98 -4.72
N LEU A 257 -6.50 -9.03 -4.79
CA LEU A 257 -7.93 -8.91 -4.99
C LEU A 257 -8.65 -8.07 -3.91
N PRO A 258 -8.38 -8.24 -2.59
CA PRO A 258 -9.04 -7.43 -1.56
C PRO A 258 -8.73 -5.93 -1.69
N VAL A 259 -7.48 -5.57 -1.97
CA VAL A 259 -7.08 -4.16 -2.09
C VAL A 259 -7.71 -3.52 -3.33
N LEU A 260 -7.78 -4.25 -4.45
CA LEU A 260 -8.47 -3.79 -5.65
C LEU A 260 -9.95 -3.49 -5.37
N VAL A 261 -10.66 -4.42 -4.73
CA VAL A 261 -12.10 -4.23 -4.39
C VAL A 261 -12.27 -3.06 -3.43
N GLN A 262 -11.38 -2.88 -2.45
CA GLN A 262 -11.45 -1.76 -1.51
C GLN A 262 -11.21 -0.41 -2.19
N GLN A 263 -10.28 -0.33 -3.14
CA GLN A 263 -10.06 0.90 -3.91
C GLN A 263 -11.28 1.26 -4.76
N VAL A 264 -11.87 0.26 -5.43
CA VAL A 264 -13.12 0.40 -6.19
C VAL A 264 -14.27 0.85 -5.28
N ALA A 265 -14.34 0.34 -4.05
CA ALA A 265 -15.34 0.76 -3.07
C ALA A 265 -15.15 2.23 -2.64
N SER A 266 -13.92 2.67 -2.43
CA SER A 266 -13.60 4.03 -1.97
C SER A 266 -13.63 5.10 -3.06
N ASP A 267 -13.58 4.71 -4.34
CA ASP A 267 -13.63 5.65 -5.46
C ASP A 267 -15.05 6.21 -5.68
N ALA A 268 -15.40 7.24 -4.91
CA ALA A 268 -16.70 7.91 -5.03
C ALA A 268 -16.87 8.72 -6.34
N ALA A 269 -15.78 9.02 -7.05
CA ALA A 269 -15.81 9.80 -8.29
C ALA A 269 -15.95 8.91 -9.55
N GLY A 270 -15.56 7.64 -9.46
CA GLY A 270 -15.67 6.66 -10.55
C GLY A 270 -17.11 6.24 -10.89
N ASP A 271 -17.31 5.74 -12.11
CA ASP A 271 -18.63 5.30 -12.60
C ASP A 271 -19.17 4.12 -11.75
N PRO A 272 -20.32 4.28 -11.07
CA PRO A 272 -20.95 3.22 -10.28
C PRO A 272 -21.13 1.89 -11.03
N LEU A 273 -21.36 1.92 -12.35
CA LEU A 273 -21.54 0.71 -13.15
C LEU A 273 -20.23 -0.09 -13.29
N GLU A 274 -19.13 0.60 -13.59
CA GLU A 274 -17.81 -0.02 -13.67
C GLU A 274 -17.40 -0.60 -12.32
N ARG A 275 -17.58 0.18 -11.25
CA ARG A 275 -17.26 -0.24 -9.89
C ARG A 275 -18.02 -1.50 -9.51
N TYR A 276 -19.33 -1.52 -9.76
CA TYR A 276 -20.16 -2.67 -9.52
C TYR A 276 -19.75 -3.90 -10.35
N LEU A 277 -19.42 -3.71 -11.63
CA LEU A 277 -18.95 -4.79 -12.49
C LEU A 277 -17.60 -5.39 -12.04
N MET A 278 -16.67 -4.55 -11.60
CA MET A 278 -15.39 -5.02 -11.03
C MET A 278 -15.62 -5.87 -9.78
N VAL A 279 -16.54 -5.46 -8.89
CA VAL A 279 -16.91 -6.25 -7.70
C VAL A 279 -17.59 -7.57 -8.09
N LEU A 280 -18.43 -7.59 -9.13
CA LEU A 280 -19.02 -8.83 -9.65
C LEU A 280 -17.95 -9.79 -10.22
N CYS A 281 -16.97 -9.27 -10.96
CA CYS A 281 -15.86 -10.08 -11.48
C CYS A 281 -15.01 -10.65 -10.34
N ALA A 282 -14.74 -9.85 -9.30
CA ALA A 282 -14.04 -10.29 -8.09
C ALA A 282 -14.80 -11.41 -7.37
N GLN A 283 -16.13 -11.29 -7.26
CA GLN A 283 -16.98 -12.33 -6.68
C GLN A 283 -16.94 -13.61 -7.52
N GLN A 284 -17.07 -13.51 -8.84
CA GLN A 284 -17.01 -14.68 -9.74
C GLN A 284 -15.68 -15.41 -9.58
N LEU A 285 -14.55 -14.68 -9.62
CA LEU A 285 -13.24 -15.27 -9.42
C LEU A 285 -13.11 -15.95 -8.05
N THR A 286 -13.64 -15.32 -6.99
CA THR A 286 -13.66 -15.87 -5.63
C THR A 286 -14.46 -17.17 -5.57
N ASP A 287 -15.67 -17.17 -6.13
CA ASP A 287 -16.55 -18.35 -6.17
C ASP A 287 -15.90 -19.50 -6.96
N ASP A 288 -15.30 -19.20 -8.11
CA ASP A 288 -14.58 -20.17 -8.96
C ASP A 288 -13.37 -20.78 -8.23
N MET A 289 -12.56 -19.95 -7.56
CA MET A 289 -11.37 -20.41 -6.83
C MET A 289 -11.74 -21.25 -5.60
N ARG A 290 -12.78 -20.84 -4.86
CA ARG A 290 -13.31 -21.61 -3.73
C ARG A 290 -13.80 -22.99 -4.17
N HIS A 291 -14.50 -23.05 -5.30
CA HIS A 291 -15.02 -24.31 -5.83
C HIS A 291 -13.90 -25.22 -6.36
N SER A 292 -12.95 -24.65 -7.10
CA SER A 292 -11.91 -25.42 -7.80
C SER A 292 -10.74 -25.82 -6.90
N TYR A 293 -10.43 -25.03 -5.86
CA TYR A 293 -9.28 -25.24 -4.97
C TYR A 293 -9.67 -25.11 -3.49
N PRO A 294 -10.56 -25.99 -2.95
CA PRO A 294 -11.07 -25.87 -1.58
C PRO A 294 -9.97 -25.95 -0.51
N ALA A 295 -8.96 -26.81 -0.70
CA ALA A 295 -7.85 -26.93 0.25
C ALA A 295 -7.00 -25.65 0.35
N PHE A 296 -6.81 -24.94 -0.77
CA PHE A 296 -6.15 -23.63 -0.77
C PHE A 296 -7.00 -22.59 -0.04
N TRP A 297 -8.32 -22.61 -0.26
CA TRP A 297 -9.26 -21.71 0.41
C TRP A 297 -9.26 -21.88 1.93
N GLU A 298 -9.24 -23.12 2.41
CA GLU A 298 -9.17 -23.44 3.84
C GLU A 298 -7.80 -23.10 4.49
N SER A 299 -6.75 -22.90 3.67
CA SER A 299 -5.38 -22.65 4.15
C SER A 299 -5.15 -21.25 4.72
N ASP A 300 -6.05 -20.29 4.47
CA ASP A 300 -5.99 -18.92 5.01
C ASP A 300 -7.40 -18.40 5.39
N PRO A 301 -7.92 -18.78 6.57
CA PRO A 301 -9.24 -18.33 7.04
C PRO A 301 -9.32 -16.82 7.25
N THR A 302 -8.22 -16.19 7.70
CA THR A 302 -8.15 -14.74 7.94
C THR A 302 -8.27 -13.99 6.63
N GLY A 303 -7.46 -14.37 5.62
CA GLY A 303 -7.50 -13.80 4.29
C GLY A 303 -8.85 -13.99 3.59
N THR A 304 -9.46 -15.16 3.76
CA THR A 304 -10.82 -15.44 3.27
C THR A 304 -11.84 -14.51 3.89
N SER A 305 -11.84 -14.37 5.22
CA SER A 305 -12.79 -13.50 5.93
C SER A 305 -12.62 -12.02 5.55
N LEU A 306 -11.38 -11.58 5.34
CA LEU A 306 -11.10 -10.23 4.85
C LEU A 306 -11.72 -10.01 3.47
N LEU A 307 -11.44 -10.89 2.51
CA LEU A 307 -11.97 -10.80 1.15
C LEU A 307 -13.51 -10.82 1.13
N GLU A 308 -14.14 -11.69 1.92
CA GLU A 308 -15.61 -11.73 2.05
C GLU A 308 -16.18 -10.42 2.61
N THR A 309 -15.50 -9.85 3.62
CA THR A 309 -15.87 -8.55 4.18
C THR A 309 -15.75 -7.44 3.13
N THR A 310 -14.69 -7.45 2.31
CA THR A 310 -14.52 -6.46 1.25
C THR A 310 -15.57 -6.60 0.15
N LEU A 311 -15.93 -7.83 -0.24
CA LEU A 311 -16.97 -8.11 -1.23
C LEU A 311 -18.38 -7.74 -0.76
N ALA A 312 -18.59 -7.57 0.56
CA ALA A 312 -19.86 -7.14 1.14
C ALA A 312 -20.26 -5.70 0.73
N VAL A 313 -19.41 -4.96 0.00
CA VAL A 313 -19.77 -3.68 -0.63
C VAL A 313 -20.79 -3.83 -1.77
N ARG A 314 -20.91 -5.03 -2.38
CA ARG A 314 -21.76 -5.26 -3.57
C ARG A 314 -23.21 -4.77 -3.42
N PRO A 315 -23.94 -5.07 -2.32
CA PRO A 315 -25.32 -4.63 -2.17
C PRO A 315 -25.46 -3.11 -2.17
N ALA A 316 -24.53 -2.38 -1.54
CA ALA A 316 -24.55 -0.92 -1.53
C ALA A 316 -24.34 -0.33 -2.94
N LEU A 317 -23.42 -0.90 -3.73
CA LEU A 317 -23.23 -0.49 -5.12
C LEU A 317 -24.44 -0.82 -6.00
N ARG A 318 -25.11 -1.95 -5.73
CA ARG A 318 -26.35 -2.33 -6.40
C ARG A 318 -27.46 -1.32 -6.11
N GLU A 319 -27.66 -0.94 -4.86
CA GLU A 319 -28.65 0.07 -4.46
C GLU A 319 -28.38 1.42 -5.12
N LEU A 320 -27.11 1.83 -5.20
CA LEU A 320 -26.72 3.05 -5.91
C LEU A 320 -27.07 3.00 -7.40
N LEU A 321 -26.86 1.86 -8.06
CA LEU A 321 -27.24 1.69 -9.46
C LEU A 321 -28.75 1.73 -9.67
N VAL A 322 -29.52 1.07 -8.82
CA VAL A 322 -30.98 1.10 -8.89
C VAL A 322 -31.50 2.52 -8.64
N ALA A 323 -30.97 3.23 -7.64
CA ALA A 323 -31.39 4.59 -7.31
C ALA A 323 -31.05 5.61 -8.41
N ARG A 324 -29.98 5.38 -9.17
CA ARG A 324 -29.58 6.25 -10.30
C ARG A 324 -30.41 6.00 -11.57
N ASN A 325 -31.08 4.85 -11.66
CA ASN A 325 -31.82 4.42 -12.84
C ASN A 325 -33.31 4.20 -12.49
N ASP A 326 -34.06 3.64 -13.42
CA ASP A 326 -35.47 3.30 -13.24
C ASP A 326 -35.67 1.90 -12.64
N ALA A 327 -36.93 1.54 -12.38
CA ALA A 327 -37.30 0.25 -11.82
C ALA A 327 -36.86 -0.94 -12.71
N GLU A 328 -36.71 -0.72 -14.03
CA GLU A 328 -36.24 -1.74 -14.97
C GLU A 328 -34.79 -2.16 -14.68
N MET A 329 -33.96 -1.28 -14.13
CA MET A 329 -32.59 -1.63 -13.73
C MET A 329 -32.56 -2.69 -12.63
N ALA A 330 -33.49 -2.63 -11.67
CA ALA A 330 -33.55 -3.64 -10.61
C ALA A 330 -33.90 -5.02 -11.18
N GLU A 331 -34.91 -5.08 -12.07
CA GLU A 331 -35.31 -6.31 -12.76
C GLU A 331 -34.18 -6.87 -13.64
N PHE A 332 -33.46 -5.99 -14.34
CA PHE A 332 -32.30 -6.38 -15.12
C PHE A 332 -31.21 -7.00 -14.24
N LEU A 333 -30.87 -6.38 -13.11
CA LEU A 333 -29.83 -6.90 -12.21
C LEU A 333 -30.25 -8.21 -11.54
N ASP A 334 -31.54 -8.41 -11.26
CA ASP A 334 -32.08 -9.70 -10.79
C ASP A 334 -31.92 -10.81 -11.84
N TRP A 335 -32.09 -10.48 -13.12
CA TRP A 335 -31.86 -11.41 -14.21
C TRP A 335 -30.35 -11.63 -14.48
N TYR A 336 -29.53 -10.59 -14.38
CA TYR A 336 -28.13 -10.59 -14.79
C TYR A 336 -27.21 -11.26 -13.76
N GLU A 337 -27.29 -10.88 -12.48
CA GLU A 337 -26.33 -11.36 -11.45
C GLU A 337 -26.25 -12.90 -11.36
N PRO A 338 -27.36 -13.67 -11.32
CA PRO A 338 -27.28 -15.12 -11.20
C PRO A 338 -26.65 -15.78 -12.43
N ARG A 339 -26.80 -15.18 -13.61
CA ARG A 339 -26.21 -15.66 -14.87
C ARG A 339 -24.73 -15.33 -14.92
N PHE A 340 -24.37 -14.12 -14.51
CA PHE A 340 -23.00 -13.67 -14.44
C PHE A 340 -22.17 -14.52 -13.48
N LEU A 341 -22.70 -14.76 -12.28
CA LEU A 341 -22.01 -15.56 -11.25
C LEU A 341 -22.12 -17.08 -11.46
N GLY A 342 -22.73 -17.54 -12.56
CA GLY A 342 -22.91 -18.97 -12.84
C GLY A 342 -23.84 -19.70 -11.86
N LYS A 343 -24.68 -18.98 -11.09
CA LYS A 343 -25.60 -19.50 -10.06
C LYS A 343 -26.96 -19.93 -10.61
N THR A 344 -27.10 -20.07 -11.92
CA THR A 344 -28.40 -20.36 -12.54
C THR A 344 -28.70 -21.87 -12.45
N THR A 345 -29.67 -22.24 -11.61
CA THR A 345 -30.45 -23.47 -11.78
C THR A 345 -31.17 -23.42 -13.13
N ALA A 346 -31.09 -24.51 -13.89
CA ALA A 346 -31.68 -24.65 -15.22
C ALA A 346 -33.09 -24.04 -15.33
N VAL A 347 -33.31 -23.22 -16.35
CA VAL A 347 -34.64 -22.73 -16.73
C VAL A 347 -35.44 -23.95 -17.24
N PRO A 348 -36.62 -24.29 -16.68
CA PRO A 348 -37.49 -25.28 -17.31
C PRO A 348 -38.02 -24.70 -18.63
N ALA A 349 -37.93 -25.51 -19.68
CA ALA A 349 -38.37 -25.21 -21.04
C ALA A 349 -39.87 -24.87 -21.15
#